data_AF-A0A845ESL9-F1
#
_entry.id   AF-A0A845ESL9-F1
#
_cell.length_a   1.000
_cell.length_b   1.000
_cell.length_c   1.000
_cell.angle_alpha   90.00
_cell.angle_beta   90.00
_cell.angle_gamma   90.00
#
_symmetry.space_group_name_H-M   'P 1'
#
loop_
_entity.id
_entity.type
_entity.pdbx_description
1 polymer ?
#
loop_
_entity_poly.entity_id
_entity_poly.type
_entity_poly.pdbx_seq_one_letter_code
_entity_poly.pdbx_strand_id
1 'polypeptide(L)'
;MVKKNEEPIKLTAGQYIVGSDIPEGRYQVTNIGEGTNFFVYDPSGLPKVNTILGDSIVGTGDFVFFTSDGDMIETLGPVKLIPVE
;
A
#
# COMPACT_ATOMS: atom_id res chain seq x y z
N MET A 1 -4.50 -4.51 15.92
CA MET A 1 -3.47 -3.79 15.14
C MET A 1 -3.11 -2.55 15.92
N VAL A 2 -1.83 -2.36 16.27
CA VAL A 2 -1.37 -1.13 16.93
C VAL A 2 -0.76 -0.25 15.85
N LYS A 3 -1.23 0.99 15.72
CA LYS A 3 -0.62 1.97 14.81
C LYS A 3 0.66 2.48 15.46
N LYS A 4 1.76 2.54 14.72
CA LYS A 4 2.95 3.23 15.21
C LYS A 4 2.68 4.74 15.23
N ASN A 5 3.37 5.46 16.12
CA ASN A 5 3.34 6.93 16.17
C ASN A 5 4.13 7.59 15.01
N GLU A 6 4.32 6.87 13.91
CA GLU A 6 5.00 7.33 12.70
C GLU A 6 3.98 8.02 11.77
N GLU A 7 4.40 9.08 11.08
CA GLU A 7 3.53 9.78 10.15
C GLU A 7 3.17 8.87 8.95
N PRO A 8 1.89 8.84 8.51
CA PRO A 8 1.52 8.09 7.32
C PRO A 8 2.22 8.59 6.06
N ILE A 9 2.74 7.66 5.26
CA ILE A 9 3.35 7.96 3.96
C ILE A 9 2.22 8.16 2.94
N LYS A 10 2.23 9.28 2.23
CA LYS A 10 1.25 9.57 1.17
C LYS A 10 1.87 9.25 -0.19
N LEU A 11 1.15 8.46 -0.98
CA LEU A 11 1.52 8.15 -2.35
C LEU A 11 0.48 8.73 -3.30
N THR A 12 0.92 9.19 -4.47
CA THR A 12 0.05 9.46 -5.61
C THR A 12 -0.05 8.22 -6.49
N ALA A 13 -0.81 8.29 -7.57
CA ALA A 13 -0.76 7.25 -8.59
C ALA A 13 0.68 7.09 -9.12
N GLY A 14 1.14 5.85 -9.28
CA GLY A 14 2.49 5.54 -9.73
C GLY A 14 3.03 4.23 -9.18
N GLN A 15 4.32 4.02 -9.44
CA GLN A 15 5.11 2.87 -9.00
C GLN A 15 6.21 3.35 -8.05
N TYR A 16 6.43 2.60 -6.98
CA TYR A 16 7.38 2.92 -5.92
C TYR A 16 8.16 1.66 -5.53
N ILE A 17 9.47 1.79 -5.38
CA ILE A 17 10.36 0.69 -5.00
C ILE A 17 10.62 0.75 -3.49
N VAL A 18 10.31 -0.33 -2.80
CA VAL A 18 10.57 -0.46 -1.37
C VAL A 18 12.07 -0.58 -1.12
N GLY A 19 12.56 0.12 -0.10
CA GLY A 19 13.98 0.32 0.18
C GLY A 19 14.58 1.57 -0.47
N SER A 20 13.98 2.07 -1.56
CA SER A 20 14.37 3.32 -2.22
C SER A 20 13.40 4.46 -1.90
N ASP A 21 12.13 4.28 -2.25
CA ASP A 21 11.09 5.31 -2.16
C ASP A 21 10.29 5.20 -0.86
N ILE A 22 10.13 3.97 -0.36
CA ILE A 22 9.30 3.63 0.80
C ILE A 22 10.11 2.66 1.68
N PRO A 23 10.22 2.87 3.00
CA PRO A 23 10.87 1.90 3.88
C PRO A 23 10.17 0.53 3.83
N GLU A 24 10.93 -0.53 4.08
CA GLU A 24 10.33 -1.85 4.30
C GLU A 24 9.50 -1.88 5.59
N GLY A 25 8.51 -2.76 5.65
CA GLY A 25 7.71 -2.92 6.85
C GLY A 25 6.30 -3.46 6.63
N ARG A 26 5.48 -3.24 7.66
CA ARG A 26 4.08 -3.63 7.67
C ARG A 26 3.21 -2.38 7.68
N TYR A 27 2.28 -2.31 6.75
CA TYR A 27 1.44 -1.13 6.56
C TYR A 27 -0.02 -1.51 6.46
N GLN A 28 -0.88 -0.67 7.03
CA GLN A 28 -2.26 -0.56 6.57
C GLN A 28 -2.30 0.45 5.42
N VAL A 29 -2.79 0.04 4.26
CA VAL A 29 -3.09 0.94 3.14
C VAL A 29 -4.55 1.35 3.17
N THR A 30 -4.81 2.63 2.90
CA THR A 30 -6.15 3.21 2.75
C THR A 30 -6.16 4.17 1.56
N ASN A 31 -7.22 4.20 0.76
CA ASN A 31 -7.34 5.13 -0.35
C ASN A 31 -7.65 6.54 0.14
N ILE A 32 -7.28 7.54 -0.68
CA ILE A 32 -7.71 8.92 -0.52
C ILE A 32 -8.76 9.19 -1.60
N GLY A 33 -10.04 9.24 -1.22
CA GLY A 33 -11.16 9.52 -2.15
C GLY A 33 -12.10 8.34 -2.36
N GLU A 34 -12.53 8.10 -3.60
CA GLU A 34 -13.62 7.17 -3.95
C GLU A 34 -13.19 5.69 -4.05
N GLY A 35 -11.89 5.42 -4.26
CA GLY A 35 -11.34 4.07 -4.36
C GLY A 35 -10.18 3.99 -5.34
N THR A 36 -9.35 2.94 -5.26
CA THR A 36 -8.24 2.70 -6.21
C THR A 36 -7.77 1.26 -6.20
N ASN A 37 -7.21 0.81 -7.32
CA ASN A 37 -6.43 -0.43 -7.35
C ASN A 37 -5.08 -0.23 -6.63
N PHE A 38 -4.67 -1.27 -5.91
CA PHE A 38 -3.40 -1.33 -5.19
C PHE A 38 -2.76 -2.70 -5.37
N PHE A 39 -1.51 -2.70 -5.80
CA PHE A 39 -0.73 -3.89 -6.09
C PHE A 39 0.61 -3.84 -5.38
N VAL A 40 1.11 -5.02 -5.01
CA VAL A 40 2.50 -5.20 -4.58
C VAL A 40 3.05 -6.40 -5.31
N TYR A 41 4.22 -6.25 -5.92
CA TYR A 41 4.94 -7.29 -6.61
C TYR A 41 6.28 -7.55 -5.91
N ASP A 42 6.69 -8.81 -5.86
CA ASP A 42 8.05 -9.16 -5.46
C ASP A 42 9.07 -8.72 -6.53
N PRO A 43 10.39 -8.76 -6.24
CA PRO A 43 11.42 -8.39 -7.21
C PRO A 43 11.44 -9.25 -8.49
N SER A 44 10.78 -10.42 -8.50
CA SER A 44 10.63 -11.29 -9.68
C SER A 44 9.39 -10.93 -10.50
N GLY A 45 8.61 -9.94 -10.08
CA GLY A 45 7.37 -9.50 -10.71
C GLY A 45 6.14 -10.33 -10.35
N LEU A 46 6.22 -11.21 -9.34
CA LEU A 46 5.06 -12.00 -8.91
C LEU A 46 4.19 -11.19 -7.94
N PRO A 47 2.86 -11.22 -8.08
CA PRO A 47 1.98 -10.45 -7.23
C PRO A 47 1.94 -11.02 -5.80
N LYS A 48 2.23 -10.15 -4.82
CA LYS A 48 2.07 -10.39 -3.38
C LYS A 48 0.75 -9.83 -2.85
N VAL A 49 0.31 -8.70 -3.41
CA VAL A 49 -0.96 -8.04 -3.09
C VAL A 49 -1.66 -7.66 -4.39
N ASN A 50 -2.96 -7.90 -4.45
CA ASN A 50 -3.84 -7.46 -5.51
C ASN A 50 -5.21 -7.19 -4.91
N THR A 51 -5.53 -5.91 -4.69
CA THR A 51 -6.79 -5.52 -4.06
C THR A 51 -7.30 -4.19 -4.60
N ILE A 52 -8.62 -3.99 -4.44
CA ILE A 52 -9.29 -2.72 -4.71
C ILE A 52 -9.61 -2.09 -3.37
N LEU A 53 -9.05 -0.90 -3.13
CA LEU A 53 -9.34 -0.07 -1.97
C LEU A 53 -10.58 0.78 -2.26
N GLY A 54 -11.43 0.96 -1.26
CA GLY A 54 -12.70 1.68 -1.38
C GLY A 54 -13.66 1.24 -0.28
N ASP A 55 -14.88 1.76 -0.28
CA ASP A 55 -15.93 1.28 0.62
C ASP A 55 -16.45 -0.12 0.22
N SER A 56 -17.38 -0.70 0.96
CA SER A 56 -17.93 -2.04 0.63
C SER A 56 -18.70 -2.13 -0.70
N ILE A 57 -18.89 -1.01 -1.40
CA ILE A 57 -19.50 -0.95 -2.73
C ILE A 57 -18.42 -0.99 -3.81
N VAL A 58 -17.28 -0.33 -3.59
CA VAL A 58 -16.19 -0.17 -4.57
C VAL A 58 -15.00 -1.11 -4.33
N GLY A 59 -14.70 -1.47 -3.08
CA GLY A 59 -13.51 -2.23 -2.70
C GLY A 59 -13.62 -2.96 -1.35
N THR A 60 -12.50 -3.48 -0.86
CA THR A 60 -12.45 -4.27 0.38
C THR A 60 -12.24 -3.43 1.65
N GLY A 61 -12.22 -2.10 1.54
CA GLY A 61 -11.77 -1.22 2.61
C GLY A 61 -10.25 -1.14 2.71
N ASP A 62 -9.79 -0.78 3.90
CA ASP A 62 -8.38 -0.76 4.26
C ASP A 62 -7.79 -2.17 4.24
N PHE A 63 -6.52 -2.29 3.82
CA PHE A 63 -5.84 -3.58 3.73
C PHE A 63 -4.49 -3.54 4.45
N VAL A 64 -4.12 -4.63 5.16
CA VAL A 64 -2.83 -4.74 5.84
C VAL A 64 -1.92 -5.68 5.07
N PHE A 65 -0.71 -5.23 4.75
CA PHE A 65 0.27 -6.00 4.00
C PHE A 65 1.68 -5.85 4.57
N PHE A 66 2.56 -6.76 4.16
CA PHE A 66 3.99 -6.71 4.42
C PHE A 66 4.73 -6.42 3.11
N THR A 67 5.73 -5.58 3.20
CA THR A 67 6.63 -5.25 2.10
C THR A 67 8.07 -5.35 2.56
N SER A 68 8.94 -5.79 1.66
CA SER A 68 10.37 -6.02 1.88
C SER A 68 11.16 -5.25 0.83
N ASP A 69 12.44 -4.99 1.12
CA ASP A 69 13.37 -4.37 0.17
C ASP A 69 13.25 -4.98 -1.24
N GLY A 70 13.15 -4.11 -2.24
CA GLY A 70 13.01 -4.47 -3.66
C GLY A 70 11.60 -4.79 -4.14
N ASP A 71 10.60 -4.94 -3.25
CA ASP A 71 9.21 -5.03 -3.68
C ASP A 71 8.79 -3.76 -4.44
N MET A 72 7.93 -3.91 -5.45
CA MET A 72 7.32 -2.79 -6.16
C MET A 72 5.87 -2.59 -5.69
N ILE A 73 5.56 -1.40 -5.18
CA ILE A 73 4.20 -0.95 -4.89
C ILE A 73 3.68 -0.18 -6.10
N GLU A 74 2.51 -0.56 -6.61
CA GLU A 74 1.80 0.18 -7.64
C GLU A 74 0.41 0.59 -7.15
N THR A 75 0.05 1.85 -7.36
CA THR A 75 -1.30 2.33 -7.09
C THR A 75 -1.79 3.22 -8.22
N LEU A 76 -3.08 3.08 -8.56
CA LEU A 76 -3.71 3.85 -9.65
C LEU A 76 -4.38 5.15 -9.17
N GLY A 77 -4.21 5.49 -7.90
CA GLY A 77 -4.83 6.62 -7.23
C GLY A 77 -4.12 6.93 -5.93
N PRO A 78 -4.41 8.07 -5.29
CA PRO A 78 -3.72 8.46 -4.08
C PRO A 78 -4.09 7.56 -2.90
N VAL A 79 -3.08 7.15 -2.12
CA VAL A 79 -3.23 6.29 -0.92
C VAL A 79 -2.42 6.81 0.26
N LYS A 80 -2.73 6.34 1.47
CA LYS A 80 -1.87 6.47 2.65
C LYS A 80 -1.41 5.09 3.10
N LEU A 81 -0.12 4.97 3.36
CA LEU A 81 0.46 3.85 4.09
C LEU A 81 0.63 4.25 5.55
N ILE A 82 -0.07 3.55 6.44
CA ILE A 82 0.00 3.78 7.89
C ILE A 82 0.87 2.66 8.47
N PRO A 83 2.04 2.95 9.07
CA PRO A 83 2.89 1.93 9.68
C PRO A 83 2.19 1.25 10.87
N VAL A 84 2.30 -0.07 10.94
CA VAL A 84 1.62 -0.89 11.97
C VAL A 84 2.54 -1.98 12.53
N GLU A 85 2.25 -2.41 13.76
CA GLU A 85 2.86 -3.58 14.42
C GLU A 85 1.93 -4.80 14.33
#